data_AF-A0A8H8J5I5-F1
#
_entry.id   AF-A0A8H8J5I5-F1
#
_cell.length_a   1.000
_cell.length_b   1.000
_cell.length_c   1.000
_cell.angle_alpha   90.00
_cell.angle_beta   90.00
_cell.angle_gamma   90.00
#
_symmetry.space_group_name_H-M   'P 1'
#
loop_
_entity.id
_entity.type
_entity.pdbx_description
1 polymer ?
#
loop_
_entity_poly.entity_id
_entity_poly.type
_entity_poly.pdbx_seq_one_letter_code
_entity_poly.pdbx_strand_id
1 'polypeptide(L)'
;MQISLTVLQNQSITFSPINRLPPEVLSHIFALTKHCLIKHVCNTKHYSFIDVCKYWRRVALSAPGLWSQVDIKVSQTGSQISPALKWSGDGLFDLHLHGSKYPKELDSDPSLKVATKDGVAALAPHIHRTHSLQIESQSQDYHFIDTIITLWLGHANPASVKTLSVSRPAYCELLHYTEPNRTRVANIENVLCYLTTLRLDKVAYNWGSSAFRGLVDLWLEYFEQRISITVA
;
A
#
# COMPACT_ATOMS: atom_id res chain seq x y z
N MET A 1 -38.54 -7.10 -34.49
CA MET A 1 -37.93 -8.02 -33.51
C MET A 1 -36.97 -7.20 -32.65
N GLN A 2 -37.39 -6.80 -31.45
CA GLN A 2 -36.64 -5.89 -30.58
C GLN A 2 -35.86 -6.75 -29.58
N ILE A 3 -34.57 -6.95 -29.82
CA ILE A 3 -33.70 -7.65 -28.88
C ILE A 3 -33.37 -6.65 -27.77
N SER A 4 -33.93 -6.85 -26.57
CA SER A 4 -33.63 -6.01 -25.41
C SER A 4 -32.13 -6.01 -25.10
N LEU A 5 -31.57 -4.83 -24.80
CA LEU A 5 -30.16 -4.61 -24.41
C LEU A 5 -29.68 -5.52 -23.27
N THR A 6 -30.60 -5.97 -22.42
CA THR A 6 -30.36 -6.94 -21.35
C THR A 6 -29.97 -8.34 -21.84
N VAL A 7 -30.41 -8.74 -23.03
CA VAL A 7 -30.10 -10.04 -23.64
C VAL A 7 -28.67 -10.05 -24.21
N LEU A 8 -28.22 -8.95 -24.83
CA LEU A 8 -26.87 -8.84 -25.37
C LEU A 8 -25.79 -8.79 -24.28
N GLN A 9 -26.05 -8.14 -23.14
CA GLN A 9 -25.09 -8.06 -22.03
C GLN A 9 -24.81 -9.42 -21.36
N ASN A 10 -25.73 -10.39 -21.46
CA ASN A 10 -25.58 -11.73 -20.88
C ASN A 10 -24.95 -12.76 -21.83
N GLN A 11 -24.76 -12.44 -23.12
CA GLN A 11 -24.20 -13.37 -24.11
C GLN A 11 -22.66 -13.34 -24.20
N SER A 12 -21.96 -12.56 -23.37
CA SER A 12 -20.49 -12.48 -23.45
C SER A 12 -19.77 -13.83 -23.22
N ILE A 13 -20.41 -14.77 -22.49
CA ILE A 13 -19.83 -16.10 -22.21
C ILE A 13 -19.73 -16.94 -23.49
N THR A 14 -20.67 -16.81 -24.43
CA THR A 14 -20.68 -17.61 -25.66
C THR A 14 -19.69 -17.09 -26.70
N PHE A 15 -19.44 -15.78 -26.74
CA PHE A 15 -18.65 -15.14 -27.80
C PHE A 15 -17.18 -14.85 -27.47
N SER A 16 -16.80 -14.82 -26.18
CA SER A 16 -15.39 -14.61 -25.81
C SER A 16 -14.78 -15.90 -25.25
N PRO A 17 -13.79 -16.52 -25.92
CA PRO A 17 -13.15 -17.75 -25.45
C PRO A 17 -12.64 -17.68 -24.01
N ILE A 18 -12.20 -16.50 -23.57
CA ILE A 18 -11.67 -16.28 -22.21
C ILE A 18 -12.73 -16.48 -21.12
N ASN A 19 -14.02 -16.31 -21.43
CA ASN A 19 -15.11 -16.50 -20.47
C ASN A 19 -15.44 -17.98 -20.23
N ARG A 20 -14.83 -18.90 -20.99
CA ARG A 20 -14.95 -20.36 -20.78
C ARG A 20 -13.90 -20.89 -19.80
N LEU A 21 -12.94 -20.06 -19.40
CA LEU A 21 -11.93 -20.44 -18.42
C LEU A 21 -12.58 -20.62 -17.05
N PRO A 22 -12.14 -21.63 -16.25
CA PRO A 22 -12.51 -21.73 -14.85
C PRO A 22 -12.20 -20.44 -14.08
N PRO A 23 -13.02 -20.08 -13.07
CA PRO A 23 -12.79 -18.90 -12.23
C PRO A 23 -11.38 -18.78 -11.66
N GLU A 24 -10.74 -19.89 -11.31
CA GLU A 24 -9.41 -19.97 -10.71
C GLU A 24 -8.33 -19.58 -11.73
N VAL A 25 -8.47 -20.03 -12.97
CA VAL A 25 -7.54 -19.69 -14.06
C VAL A 25 -7.69 -18.21 -14.41
N LEU A 26 -8.94 -17.73 -14.48
CA LEU A 26 -9.21 -16.34 -14.82
C LEU A 26 -8.73 -15.38 -13.71
N SER A 27 -8.94 -15.73 -12.43
CA SER A 27 -8.41 -14.94 -11.31
C SER A 27 -6.89 -14.95 -11.27
N HIS A 28 -6.24 -16.06 -11.62
CA HIS A 28 -4.79 -16.10 -11.75
C HIS A 28 -4.27 -15.15 -12.86
N ILE A 29 -4.95 -15.10 -14.01
CA ILE A 29 -4.64 -14.15 -15.09
C ILE A 29 -4.81 -12.70 -14.60
N PHE A 30 -5.88 -12.40 -13.85
CA PHE A 30 -6.09 -11.07 -13.26
C PHE A 30 -4.93 -10.68 -12.32
N ALA A 31 -4.44 -11.61 -11.51
CA ALA A 31 -3.32 -11.36 -10.60
C ALA A 31 -2.04 -11.03 -11.38
N LEU A 32 -1.71 -11.83 -12.40
CA LEU A 32 -0.53 -11.61 -13.23
C LEU A 32 -0.59 -10.28 -13.99
N THR A 33 -1.77 -9.92 -14.51
CA THR A 33 -1.95 -8.67 -15.27
C THR A 33 -1.96 -7.42 -14.38
N LYS A 34 -2.38 -7.53 -13.12
CA LYS A 34 -2.30 -6.44 -12.14
C LYS A 34 -0.87 -5.91 -12.01
N HIS A 35 0.13 -6.79 -11.90
CA HIS A 35 1.53 -6.40 -11.79
C HIS A 35 2.07 -5.68 -13.04
N CYS A 36 1.55 -6.00 -14.23
CA CYS A 36 1.92 -5.34 -15.48
C CYS A 36 1.28 -3.94 -15.62
N LEU A 37 0.06 -3.77 -15.14
CA LEU A 37 -0.68 -2.49 -15.21
C LEU A 37 -0.11 -1.43 -14.25
N ILE A 38 0.38 -1.85 -13.08
CA ILE A 38 0.97 -0.95 -12.07
C ILE A 38 2.22 -0.24 -12.62
N LYS A 39 3.01 -0.90 -13.49
CA LYS A 39 4.25 -0.32 -14.03
C LYS A 39 4.05 0.69 -15.17
N HIS A 40 2.92 0.65 -15.87
CA HIS A 40 2.80 1.36 -17.15
C HIS A 40 1.67 2.38 -17.26
N VAL A 41 0.67 2.43 -16.37
CA VAL A 41 -0.45 3.36 -16.52
C VAL A 41 -0.84 4.04 -15.21
N CYS A 42 -0.39 5.28 -15.07
CA CYS A 42 -0.89 6.23 -14.09
C CYS A 42 -2.28 6.73 -14.51
N ASN A 43 -3.34 5.91 -14.41
CA ASN A 43 -4.71 6.45 -14.37
C ASN A 43 -5.75 5.43 -13.89
N THR A 44 -6.16 5.62 -12.63
CA THR A 44 -7.54 5.60 -12.09
C THR A 44 -8.49 4.41 -12.31
N LYS A 45 -8.17 3.38 -13.10
CA LYS A 45 -9.01 2.17 -13.20
C LYS A 45 -8.39 1.00 -12.44
N HIS A 46 -8.23 1.17 -11.13
CA HIS A 46 -7.78 0.10 -10.21
C HIS A 46 -8.71 -1.14 -10.21
N TYR A 47 -9.85 -1.04 -10.89
CA TYR A 47 -10.93 -2.03 -10.88
C TYR A 47 -11.35 -2.47 -12.29
N SER A 48 -10.47 -2.34 -13.30
CA SER A 48 -10.81 -2.59 -14.71
C SER A 48 -11.50 -3.95 -14.96
N PHE A 49 -11.14 -5.00 -14.23
CA PHE A 49 -11.77 -6.32 -14.34
C PHE A 49 -13.25 -6.33 -13.93
N ILE A 50 -13.63 -5.49 -12.96
CA ILE A 50 -15.00 -5.37 -12.45
C ILE A 50 -15.91 -4.72 -13.50
N ASP A 51 -15.36 -3.96 -14.43
CA ASP A 51 -16.13 -3.20 -15.42
C ASP A 51 -16.29 -3.92 -16.78
N VAL A 52 -15.62 -5.07 -16.98
CA VAL A 52 -15.65 -5.80 -18.27
C VAL A 52 -17.00 -6.46 -18.52
N CYS A 53 -17.41 -7.40 -17.67
CA CYS A 53 -18.69 -8.09 -17.76
C CYS A 53 -19.09 -8.68 -16.40
N LYS A 54 -20.34 -9.16 -16.29
CA LYS A 54 -20.85 -9.77 -15.05
C LYS A 54 -20.03 -10.97 -14.57
N TYR A 55 -19.51 -11.78 -15.50
CA TYR A 55 -18.68 -12.94 -15.17
C TYR A 55 -17.35 -12.50 -14.55
N TRP A 56 -16.63 -11.59 -15.19
CA TRP A 56 -15.35 -11.07 -14.71
C TRP A 56 -15.50 -10.36 -13.36
N ARG A 57 -16.56 -9.56 -13.21
CA ARG A 57 -16.91 -8.95 -11.93
C ARG A 57 -17.07 -10.00 -10.83
N ARG A 58 -17.86 -11.05 -11.07
CA ARG A 58 -18.06 -12.12 -10.08
C ARG A 58 -16.74 -12.80 -9.73
N VAL A 59 -15.94 -13.17 -10.74
CA VAL A 59 -14.64 -13.83 -10.52
C VAL A 59 -13.67 -12.93 -9.74
N ALA A 60 -13.56 -11.65 -10.11
CA ALA A 60 -12.67 -10.70 -9.45
C ALA A 60 -13.09 -10.45 -7.99
N LEU A 61 -14.38 -10.26 -7.73
CA LEU A 61 -14.91 -10.04 -6.38
C LEU A 61 -14.82 -11.28 -5.48
N SER A 62 -14.82 -12.49 -6.06
CA SER A 62 -14.68 -13.75 -5.32
C SER A 62 -13.22 -14.17 -5.09
N ALA A 63 -12.24 -13.37 -5.50
CA ALA A 63 -10.82 -13.67 -5.36
C ALA A 63 -10.11 -12.63 -4.46
N PRO A 64 -10.12 -12.80 -3.12
CA PRO A 64 -9.51 -11.85 -2.18
C PRO A 64 -8.03 -11.54 -2.45
N GLY A 65 -7.27 -12.53 -2.96
CA GLY A 65 -5.87 -12.35 -3.32
C GLY A 65 -5.61 -11.33 -4.43
N LEU A 66 -6.62 -10.96 -5.23
CA LEU A 66 -6.49 -9.85 -6.18
C LEU A 66 -6.44 -8.48 -5.49
N TRP A 67 -6.98 -8.42 -4.28
CA TRP A 67 -7.17 -7.20 -3.49
C TRP A 67 -6.25 -7.15 -2.28
N SER A 68 -5.44 -8.19 -2.06
CA SER A 68 -4.46 -8.26 -0.97
C SER A 68 -3.25 -7.36 -1.18
N GLN A 69 -3.12 -6.67 -2.31
CA GLN A 69 -2.15 -5.59 -2.49
C GLN A 69 -2.94 -4.31 -2.73
N VAL A 70 -2.83 -3.36 -1.80
CA VAL A 70 -3.57 -2.09 -1.80
C VAL A 70 -2.58 -0.96 -2.05
N ASP A 71 -2.65 -0.38 -3.25
CA ASP A 71 -1.85 0.79 -3.61
C ASP A 71 -2.65 2.07 -3.37
N ILE A 72 -2.13 2.98 -2.56
CA ILE A 72 -2.77 4.24 -2.18
C ILE A 72 -1.88 5.39 -2.61
N LYS A 73 -2.49 6.39 -3.24
CA LYS A 73 -1.85 7.64 -3.63
C LYS A 73 -2.30 8.77 -2.71
N VAL A 74 -1.45 9.76 -2.50
CA VAL A 74 -1.75 10.92 -1.65
C VAL A 74 -3.08 11.61 -2.02
N SER A 75 -3.48 11.60 -3.29
CA SER A 75 -4.72 12.23 -3.76
C SER A 75 -5.98 11.37 -3.62
N GLN A 76 -5.89 10.15 -3.07
CA GLN A 76 -7.03 9.23 -3.02
C GLN A 76 -7.86 9.40 -1.75
N THR A 77 -9.17 9.41 -1.93
CA THR A 77 -10.16 9.45 -0.83
C THR A 77 -10.44 8.06 -0.28
N GLY A 78 -11.00 8.01 0.93
CA GLY A 78 -11.49 6.79 1.57
C GLY A 78 -12.46 6.02 0.66
N SER A 79 -13.35 6.72 -0.03
CA SER A 79 -14.32 6.11 -0.96
C SER A 79 -13.66 5.39 -2.15
N GLN A 80 -12.46 5.80 -2.55
CA GLN A 80 -11.73 5.17 -3.66
C GLN A 80 -10.99 3.90 -3.24
N ILE A 81 -10.52 3.84 -1.98
CA ILE A 81 -9.74 2.70 -1.46
C ILE A 81 -10.59 1.67 -0.72
N SER A 82 -11.73 2.09 -0.15
CA SER A 82 -12.63 1.22 0.63
C SER A 82 -13.08 -0.04 -0.11
N PRO A 83 -13.37 -0.01 -1.44
CA PRO A 83 -13.73 -1.23 -2.16
C PRO A 83 -12.62 -2.29 -2.14
N ALA A 84 -11.37 -1.92 -2.42
CA ALA A 84 -10.24 -2.83 -2.38
C ALA A 84 -10.03 -3.42 -0.97
N LEU A 85 -10.10 -2.57 0.07
CA LEU A 85 -10.01 -3.01 1.47
C LEU A 85 -11.11 -4.01 1.82
N LYS A 86 -12.35 -3.76 1.39
CA LYS A 86 -13.47 -4.68 1.57
C LYS A 86 -13.27 -6.00 0.84
N TRP A 87 -12.83 -5.95 -0.42
CA TRP A 87 -12.69 -7.16 -1.24
C TRP A 87 -11.47 -8.01 -0.89
N SER A 88 -10.51 -7.46 -0.15
CA SER A 88 -9.41 -8.23 0.45
C SER A 88 -9.89 -9.25 1.50
N GLY A 89 -11.17 -9.20 1.89
CA GLY A 89 -11.75 -10.14 2.85
C GLY A 89 -11.24 -9.88 4.27
N ASP A 90 -10.89 -10.93 5.00
CA ASP A 90 -10.26 -10.88 6.34
C ASP A 90 -8.77 -11.26 6.31
N GLY A 91 -8.23 -11.60 5.13
CA GLY A 91 -6.83 -11.99 4.97
C GLY A 91 -5.85 -10.84 5.24
N LEU A 92 -4.58 -11.17 5.43
CA LEU A 92 -3.53 -10.15 5.47
C LEU A 92 -3.38 -9.48 4.11
N PHE A 93 -2.93 -8.22 4.09
CA PHE A 93 -2.67 -7.49 2.86
C PHE A 93 -1.37 -6.68 2.92
N ASP A 94 -0.81 -6.42 1.75
CA ASP A 94 0.35 -5.59 1.53
C ASP A 94 -0.12 -4.18 1.14
N LEU A 95 0.37 -3.19 1.86
CA LEU A 95 -0.01 -1.79 1.72
C LEU A 95 1.12 -1.01 1.08
N HIS A 96 0.85 -0.43 -0.10
CA HIS A 96 1.80 0.37 -0.85
C HIS A 96 1.31 1.82 -0.90
N LEU A 97 2.13 2.74 -0.39
CA LEU A 97 1.77 4.14 -0.24
C LEU A 97 2.70 4.97 -1.11
N HIS A 98 2.12 5.60 -2.13
CA HIS A 98 2.84 6.44 -3.07
C HIS A 98 2.59 7.91 -2.77
N GLY A 99 3.68 8.62 -2.44
CA GLY A 99 3.75 10.06 -2.33
C GLY A 99 3.39 10.77 -3.64
N SER A 100 3.00 12.04 -3.55
CA SER A 100 2.80 12.86 -4.75
C SER A 100 4.13 13.07 -5.48
N LYS A 101 4.11 13.00 -6.81
CA LYS A 101 5.25 13.38 -7.67
C LYS A 101 5.49 14.89 -7.69
N TYR A 102 4.47 15.67 -7.32
CA TYR A 102 4.49 17.13 -7.39
C TYR A 102 4.21 17.72 -6.00
N PRO A 103 5.25 17.90 -5.16
CA PRO A 103 5.10 18.40 -3.78
C PRO A 103 4.33 19.72 -3.69
N LYS A 104 4.57 20.62 -4.66
CA LYS A 104 3.99 21.96 -4.66
C LYS A 104 2.46 21.95 -4.77
N GLU A 105 1.88 20.93 -5.42
CA GLU A 105 0.43 20.81 -5.55
C GLU A 105 -0.23 20.49 -4.20
N LEU A 106 0.43 19.71 -3.34
CA LEU A 106 -0.13 19.31 -2.06
C LEU A 106 -0.23 20.47 -1.06
N ASP A 107 0.81 21.31 -1.00
CA ASP A 107 0.79 22.49 -0.13
C ASP A 107 -0.11 23.61 -0.65
N SER A 108 -0.29 23.67 -1.96
CA SER A 108 -1.13 24.67 -2.61
C SER A 108 -2.61 24.29 -2.64
N ASP A 109 -2.94 23.00 -2.54
CA ASP A 109 -4.31 22.48 -2.64
C ASP A 109 -4.79 21.83 -1.32
N PRO A 110 -5.58 22.55 -0.51
CA PRO A 110 -6.19 22.02 0.71
C PRO A 110 -7.04 20.76 0.48
N SER A 111 -7.63 20.61 -0.71
CA SER A 111 -8.48 19.46 -1.03
C SER A 111 -7.69 18.16 -1.09
N LEU A 112 -6.44 18.21 -1.57
CA LEU A 112 -5.55 17.05 -1.58
C LEU A 112 -5.19 16.61 -0.18
N LYS A 113 -4.88 17.54 0.73
CA LYS A 113 -4.61 17.21 2.15
C LYS A 113 -5.81 16.57 2.83
N VAL A 114 -7.02 17.05 2.54
CA VAL A 114 -8.27 16.46 3.05
C VAL A 114 -8.47 15.05 2.48
N ALA A 115 -8.28 14.86 1.17
CA ALA A 115 -8.38 13.54 0.54
C ALA A 115 -7.38 12.56 1.13
N THR A 116 -6.12 12.96 1.32
CA THR A 116 -5.10 12.12 1.98
C THR A 116 -5.54 11.71 3.37
N LYS A 117 -5.99 12.66 4.20
CA LYS A 117 -6.45 12.36 5.56
C LYS A 117 -7.65 11.42 5.56
N ASP A 118 -8.58 11.59 4.64
CA ASP A 118 -9.75 10.72 4.47
C ASP A 118 -9.35 9.30 4.03
N GLY A 119 -8.46 9.18 3.05
CA GLY A 119 -7.90 7.89 2.62
C GLY A 119 -7.14 7.20 3.75
N VAL A 120 -6.31 7.93 4.48
CA VAL A 120 -5.58 7.43 5.64
C VAL A 120 -6.54 6.99 6.76
N ALA A 121 -7.57 7.77 7.06
CA ALA A 121 -8.58 7.40 8.05
C ALA A 121 -9.35 6.13 7.66
N ALA A 122 -9.64 5.93 6.37
CA ALA A 122 -10.28 4.73 5.87
C ALA A 122 -9.42 3.45 6.01
N LEU A 123 -8.10 3.58 6.21
CA LEU A 123 -7.22 2.44 6.51
C LEU A 123 -7.29 2.01 7.96
N ALA A 124 -7.60 2.92 8.89
CA ALA A 124 -7.53 2.66 10.33
C ALA A 124 -8.28 1.38 10.76
N PRO A 125 -9.48 1.05 10.25
CA PRO A 125 -10.18 -0.19 10.62
C PRO A 125 -9.49 -1.46 10.11
N HIS A 126 -8.66 -1.36 9.08
CA HIS A 126 -8.07 -2.50 8.37
C HIS A 126 -6.57 -2.67 8.63
N ILE A 127 -5.91 -1.65 9.17
CA ILE A 127 -4.44 -1.59 9.29
C ILE A 127 -3.85 -2.72 10.14
N HIS A 128 -4.62 -3.30 11.07
CA HIS A 128 -4.24 -4.46 11.87
C HIS A 128 -4.01 -5.75 11.06
N ARG A 129 -4.43 -5.78 9.79
CA ARG A 129 -4.21 -6.87 8.83
C ARG A 129 -3.06 -6.61 7.87
N THR A 130 -2.36 -5.49 8.02
CA THR A 130 -1.21 -5.17 7.16
C THR A 130 -0.08 -6.14 7.47
N HIS A 131 0.48 -6.76 6.42
CA HIS A 131 1.61 -7.68 6.51
C HIS A 131 2.91 -7.07 5.97
N SER A 132 2.81 -6.36 4.85
CA SER A 132 3.90 -5.55 4.29
C SER A 132 3.47 -4.09 4.21
N LEU A 133 4.34 -3.18 4.61
CA LEU A 133 4.15 -1.75 4.46
C LEU A 133 5.27 -1.17 3.61
N GLN A 134 4.93 -0.70 2.41
CA GLN A 134 5.83 0.00 1.52
C GLN A 134 5.43 1.46 1.41
N ILE A 135 6.35 2.37 1.68
CA ILE A 135 6.19 3.81 1.62
C ILE A 135 7.20 4.34 0.61
N GLU A 136 6.72 4.85 -0.51
CA GLU A 136 7.54 5.51 -1.52
C GLU A 136 7.09 6.96 -1.58
N SER A 137 7.87 7.88 -1.02
CA SER A 137 7.59 9.31 -1.21
C SER A 137 8.49 9.85 -2.29
N GLN A 138 7.95 10.50 -3.32
CA GLN A 138 8.73 11.26 -4.31
C GLN A 138 8.79 12.76 -3.98
N SER A 139 8.18 13.17 -2.87
CA SER A 139 8.18 14.55 -2.41
C SER A 139 9.15 14.77 -1.25
N GLN A 140 9.56 16.02 -1.06
CA GLN A 140 10.23 16.44 0.17
C GLN A 140 9.25 16.57 1.35
N ASP A 141 7.97 16.27 1.16
CA ASP A 141 6.96 16.41 2.21
C ASP A 141 7.16 15.33 3.29
N TYR A 142 7.65 15.77 4.45
CA TYR A 142 7.87 14.94 5.63
C TYR A 142 6.55 14.55 6.30
N HIS A 143 5.48 15.34 6.13
CA HIS A 143 4.22 15.12 6.83
C HIS A 143 3.48 13.88 6.36
N PHE A 144 3.60 13.50 5.08
CA PHE A 144 2.93 12.31 4.57
C PHE A 144 3.44 11.04 5.26
N ILE A 145 4.75 10.81 5.24
CA ILE A 145 5.37 9.64 5.88
C ILE A 145 5.09 9.67 7.38
N ASP A 146 5.25 10.84 8.01
CA ASP A 146 5.02 11.02 9.44
C ASP A 146 3.58 10.68 9.86
N THR A 147 2.59 11.12 9.05
CA THR A 147 1.17 10.83 9.28
C THR A 147 0.87 9.35 9.14
N ILE A 148 1.41 8.70 8.11
CA ILE A 148 1.25 7.26 7.87
C ILE A 148 1.87 6.44 8.99
N ILE A 149 3.12 6.75 9.35
CA ILE A 149 3.81 6.06 10.44
C ILE A 149 3.03 6.28 11.73
N THR A 150 2.57 7.49 12.02
CA THR A 150 1.78 7.76 13.22
C THR A 150 0.47 6.98 13.25
N LEU A 151 -0.26 6.92 12.13
CA LEU A 151 -1.47 6.09 12.03
C LEU A 151 -1.14 4.61 12.28
N TRP A 152 -0.11 4.12 11.60
CA TRP A 152 0.31 2.73 11.69
C TRP A 152 0.69 2.37 13.14
N LEU A 153 1.49 3.18 13.81
CA LEU A 153 1.84 2.99 15.22
C LEU A 153 0.64 3.04 16.17
N GLY A 154 -0.39 3.84 15.84
CA GLY A 154 -1.57 4.00 16.68
C GLY A 154 -2.59 2.88 16.56
N HIS A 155 -2.61 2.16 15.44
CA HIS A 155 -3.71 1.25 15.08
C HIS A 155 -3.28 -0.13 14.57
N ALA A 156 -2.02 -0.31 14.17
CA ALA A 156 -1.57 -1.58 13.65
C ALA A 156 -1.38 -2.61 14.77
N ASN A 157 -1.51 -3.87 14.39
CA ASN A 157 -1.03 -4.96 15.20
C ASN A 157 0.50 -5.06 14.97
N PRO A 158 1.34 -4.80 15.99
CA PRO A 158 2.80 -4.88 15.85
C PRO A 158 3.27 -6.19 15.24
N ALA A 159 2.60 -7.30 15.58
CA ALA A 159 2.98 -8.63 15.13
C ALA A 159 2.58 -8.94 13.68
N SER A 160 1.66 -8.18 13.08
CA SER A 160 1.16 -8.46 11.73
C SER A 160 2.13 -8.03 10.65
N VAL A 161 2.83 -6.90 10.83
CA VAL A 161 3.76 -6.40 9.84
C VAL A 161 5.12 -7.07 9.98
N LYS A 162 5.57 -7.68 8.88
CA LYS A 162 6.87 -8.36 8.78
C LYS A 162 7.85 -7.63 7.90
N THR A 163 7.32 -6.84 6.96
CA THR A 163 8.13 -6.11 5.98
C THR A 163 7.83 -4.62 6.06
N LEU A 164 8.87 -3.82 6.23
CA LEU A 164 8.82 -2.36 6.11
C LEU A 164 9.79 -1.92 5.02
N SER A 165 9.30 -1.17 4.04
CA SER A 165 10.11 -0.58 2.98
C SER A 165 9.84 0.91 2.91
N VAL A 166 10.87 1.75 3.01
CA VAL A 166 10.75 3.21 2.94
C VAL A 166 11.78 3.75 1.95
N SER A 167 11.32 4.43 0.90
CA SER A 167 12.16 5.04 -0.14
C SER A 167 11.81 6.52 -0.31
N ARG A 168 12.85 7.33 -0.54
CA ARG A 168 12.75 8.79 -0.75
C ARG A 168 13.66 9.28 -1.87
N PRO A 169 13.34 10.40 -2.54
CA PRO A 169 14.18 10.98 -3.58
C PRO A 169 15.44 11.64 -3.01
N ALA A 170 15.36 12.14 -1.78
CA ALA A 170 16.39 12.87 -1.08
C ALA A 170 16.54 12.31 0.34
N TYR A 171 17.76 12.41 0.87
CA TYR A 171 18.11 11.93 2.20
C TYR A 171 17.20 12.51 3.29
N CYS A 172 16.74 11.66 4.20
CA CYS A 172 15.98 12.05 5.37
C CYS A 172 16.22 11.09 6.52
N GLU A 173 16.19 11.59 7.76
CA GLU A 173 16.03 10.71 8.92
C GLU A 173 14.57 10.26 9.02
N LEU A 174 14.29 8.95 9.08
CA LEU A 174 12.92 8.42 9.21
C LEU A 174 12.18 9.06 10.40
N LEU A 175 12.95 9.48 11.40
CA LEU A 175 12.50 10.21 12.58
C LEU A 175 13.22 11.55 12.59
N HIS A 176 12.61 12.58 12.00
CA HIS A 176 13.10 13.94 12.23
C HIS A 176 12.96 14.23 13.73
N TYR A 177 14.10 14.29 14.44
CA TYR A 177 14.23 14.50 15.88
C TYR A 177 13.85 15.93 16.30
N THR A 178 12.76 16.50 15.78
CA THR A 178 12.43 17.89 16.09
C THR A 178 11.87 18.07 17.50
N GLU A 179 11.38 17.02 18.18
CA GLU A 179 11.47 16.84 19.64
C GLU A 179 11.23 15.36 20.01
N PRO A 180 12.03 14.76 20.92
CA PRO A 180 11.91 13.36 21.29
C PRO A 180 10.69 13.15 22.18
N ASN A 181 9.52 12.97 21.58
CA ASN A 181 8.41 12.36 22.28
C ASN A 181 8.80 10.89 22.57
N ARG A 182 9.35 10.63 23.77
CA ARG A 182 9.83 9.29 24.19
C ARG A 182 8.79 8.20 23.95
N THR A 183 7.52 8.54 24.11
CA THR A 183 6.38 7.64 23.85
C THR A 183 6.31 7.20 22.39
N ARG A 184 6.61 8.10 21.46
CA ARG A 184 6.62 7.81 20.02
C ARG A 184 7.75 6.86 19.65
N VAL A 185 8.95 7.08 20.19
CA VAL A 185 10.11 6.19 19.97
C VAL A 185 9.83 4.79 20.52
N ALA A 186 9.31 4.68 21.75
CA ALA A 186 8.97 3.39 22.33
C ALA A 186 7.91 2.63 21.51
N ASN A 187 6.89 3.34 21.00
CA ASN A 187 5.87 2.73 20.14
C ASN A 187 6.47 2.22 18.82
N ILE A 188 7.42 2.96 18.24
CA ILE A 188 8.12 2.52 17.03
C ILE A 188 8.92 1.25 17.32
N GLU A 189 9.71 1.23 18.39
CA GLU A 189 10.50 0.05 18.74
C GLU A 189 9.63 -1.19 18.96
N ASN A 190 8.48 -1.01 19.62
CA ASN A 190 7.51 -2.08 19.83
C ASN A 190 6.93 -2.65 18.54
N VAL A 191 6.85 -1.87 17.48
CA VAL A 191 6.37 -2.33 16.17
C VAL A 191 7.51 -2.92 15.35
N LEU A 192 8.66 -2.25 15.33
CA LEU A 192 9.81 -2.67 14.56
C LEU A 192 10.42 -3.98 15.07
N CYS A 193 10.29 -4.32 16.37
CA CYS A 193 10.83 -5.56 16.93
C CYS A 193 10.24 -6.85 16.31
N TYR A 194 9.10 -6.76 15.63
CA TYR A 194 8.47 -7.87 14.92
C TYR A 194 8.82 -7.94 13.43
N LEU A 195 9.55 -6.95 12.90
CA LEU A 195 9.97 -6.93 11.51
C LEU A 195 11.03 -7.98 11.25
N THR A 196 10.87 -8.70 10.15
CA THR A 196 11.88 -9.62 9.62
C THR A 196 12.60 -9.03 8.43
N THR A 197 11.98 -8.08 7.71
CA THR A 197 12.56 -7.43 6.53
C THR A 197 12.45 -5.90 6.65
N LEU A 198 13.57 -5.21 6.45
CA LEU A 198 13.66 -3.76 6.45
C LEU A 198 14.38 -3.30 5.19
N ARG A 199 13.76 -2.39 4.45
CA ARG A 199 14.35 -1.77 3.26
C ARG A 199 14.31 -0.27 3.41
N LEU A 200 15.46 0.37 3.38
CA LEU A 200 15.60 1.82 3.48
C LEU A 200 16.39 2.33 2.28
N ASP A 201 15.83 3.29 1.55
CA ASP A 201 16.48 3.97 0.43
C ASP A 201 16.50 5.47 0.69
N LYS A 202 17.71 6.03 0.87
CA LYS A 202 17.96 7.43 1.30
C LYS A 202 17.26 7.80 2.60
N VAL A 203 17.14 6.84 3.52
CA VAL A 203 16.45 7.01 4.79
C VAL A 203 17.34 6.57 5.93
N ALA A 204 17.74 7.51 6.78
CA ALA A 204 18.53 7.22 7.97
C ALA A 204 17.67 6.78 9.16
N TYR A 205 18.23 5.89 9.97
CA TYR A 205 17.60 5.39 11.19
C TYR A 205 18.64 5.23 12.29
N ASN A 206 18.22 5.33 13.56
CA ASN A 206 19.07 5.05 14.71
C ASN A 206 19.19 3.54 14.96
N TRP A 207 20.29 2.95 14.46
CA TRP A 207 20.57 1.51 14.55
C TRP A 207 20.87 1.00 15.96
N GLY A 208 21.10 1.87 16.95
CA GLY A 208 21.38 1.47 18.34
C GLY A 208 20.17 0.89 19.09
N SER A 209 19.00 0.81 18.44
CA SER A 209 17.76 0.33 19.02
C SER A 209 17.69 -1.20 19.09
N SER A 210 17.06 -1.72 20.15
CA SER A 210 16.72 -3.15 20.28
C SER A 210 15.64 -3.63 19.30
N ALA A 211 15.00 -2.69 18.59
CA ALA A 211 14.00 -2.93 17.57
C ALA A 211 14.45 -3.86 16.43
N PHE A 212 15.75 -4.02 16.19
CA PHE A 212 16.26 -4.79 15.04
C PHE A 212 16.67 -6.22 15.36
N ARG A 213 16.43 -6.70 16.58
CA ARG A 213 16.83 -8.05 17.00
C ARG A 213 16.17 -9.17 16.20
N GLY A 214 14.96 -8.94 15.68
CA GLY A 214 14.21 -9.90 14.86
C GLY A 214 14.50 -9.81 13.36
N LEU A 215 15.36 -8.88 12.93
CA LEU A 215 15.58 -8.60 11.53
C LEU A 215 16.41 -9.71 10.88
N VAL A 216 15.87 -10.28 9.81
CA VAL A 216 16.51 -11.34 9.02
C VAL A 216 17.10 -10.76 7.73
N ASP A 217 16.45 -9.75 7.17
CA ASP A 217 16.79 -9.17 5.88
C ASP A 217 16.83 -7.64 5.95
N LEU A 218 17.96 -7.06 5.52
CA LEU A 218 18.23 -5.63 5.61
C LEU A 218 18.76 -5.11 4.28
N TRP A 219 18.04 -4.18 3.67
CA TRP A 219 18.40 -3.52 2.43
C TRP A 219 18.60 -2.03 2.67
N LEU A 220 19.75 -1.52 2.25
CA LEU A 220 20.15 -0.14 2.42
C LEU A 220 20.64 0.39 1.08
N GLU A 221 19.87 1.29 0.50
CA GLU A 221 20.19 1.95 -0.76
C GLU A 221 20.51 3.43 -0.49
N TYR A 222 21.59 3.91 -1.12
CA TYR A 222 22.03 5.32 -1.07
C TYR A 222 22.08 5.93 0.35
N PHE A 223 22.96 5.38 1.20
CA PHE A 223 23.27 5.93 2.52
C PHE A 223 24.49 6.86 2.44
N GLU A 224 24.34 8.13 2.81
CA GLU A 224 25.50 9.04 2.97
C GLU A 224 26.21 8.85 4.32
N GLN A 225 25.52 8.28 5.32
CA GLN A 225 26.11 8.02 6.64
C GLN A 225 26.85 6.66 6.66
N ARG A 226 28.06 6.65 7.24
CA ARG A 226 28.77 5.42 7.58
C ARG A 226 28.03 4.67 8.68
N ILE A 227 27.46 3.52 8.35
CA ILE A 227 26.83 2.63 9.33
C ILE A 227 27.94 1.83 10.00
N SER A 228 28.13 2.04 11.31
CA SER A 228 28.96 1.16 12.14
C SER A 228 28.02 0.17 12.82
N ILE A 229 27.91 -1.03 12.27
CA ILE A 229 27.16 -2.12 12.90
C ILE A 229 28.06 -2.72 13.97
N THR A 230 27.80 -2.40 15.24
CA THR A 230 28.44 -3.10 16.35
C THR A 230 27.66 -4.40 16.57
N VAL A 231 28.18 -5.51 16.04
CA VAL A 231 27.63 -6.84 16.36
C VAL A 231 28.00 -7.12 17.82
N ALA A 232 26.99 -7.17 18.69
CA ALA A 232 27.11 -7.57 20.10
C ALA A 232 26.77 -9.05 20.26
#